data_AF-A0A1G1DQ64-F1
#
_entry.id   AF-A0A1G1DQ64-F1
#
_cell.length_a   1.000
_cell.length_b   1.000
_cell.length_c   1.000
_cell.angle_alpha   90.00
_cell.angle_beta   90.00
_cell.angle_gamma   90.00
#
_symmetry.space_group_name_H-M   'P 1'
#
loop_
_entity.id
_entity.type
_entity.pdbx_description
1 polymer ?
#
loop_
_entity_poly.entity_id
_entity_poly.type
_entity_poly.pdbx_seq_one_letter_code
_entity_poly.pdbx_strand_id
1 'polypeptide(L)'
;MKKENKRNNAFEKVLIILVFITTCIVGFEAFTQKHLPENSILHFLHQYGYLSNYPIIYEPSKGIWHAVGWVGSSVMILMMLYSVKKRFSIFNSLGSLRHWLSAHISLGIMGPILVTFHTTFKFGGIIATSFWCMIITMIFGILGRYIYVQIPRDLSGTELETNEIDKIAESLDIKLSEYLKNVNITNLFKEISIADEKAKSLNVISALFFMIKTDIKNLYRIFHLKNIIRSRYHLSGKVRREIVLLLKKKAALIRQKNFLATSHRLLHYWHVLHVPLAIVMFLIMFLHIIVYFLFGTTHRT
;
A
#
# COMPACT_ATOMS: atom_id res chain seq x y z
N MET A 1 12.14 1.94 21.53
CA MET A 1 11.10 0.94 21.13
C MET A 1 9.69 1.50 20.91
N LYS A 2 8.91 1.89 21.94
CA LYS A 2 7.48 2.28 21.75
C LYS A 2 7.31 3.62 21.01
N LYS A 3 8.22 4.56 21.22
CA LYS A 3 8.18 5.94 20.66
C LYS A 3 8.49 5.97 19.16
N GLU A 4 9.48 5.20 18.73
CA GLU A 4 9.89 5.10 17.32
C GLU A 4 8.87 4.34 16.47
N ASN A 5 8.35 3.22 16.96
CA ASN A 5 7.27 2.50 16.29
C ASN A 5 5.98 3.35 16.21
N LYS A 6 5.71 4.19 17.24
CA LYS A 6 4.61 5.17 17.22
C LYS A 6 4.83 6.27 16.19
N ARG A 7 6.06 6.78 16.03
CA ARG A 7 6.42 7.82 15.04
C ARG A 7 6.30 7.30 13.61
N ASN A 8 6.79 6.09 13.34
CA ASN A 8 6.68 5.46 12.02
C ASN A 8 5.21 5.24 11.64
N ASN A 9 4.39 4.78 12.58
CA ASN A 9 2.94 4.62 12.36
C ASN A 9 2.22 5.97 12.15
N ALA A 10 2.72 7.07 12.74
CA ALA A 10 2.14 8.39 12.52
C ALA A 10 2.43 8.89 11.10
N PHE A 11 3.66 8.72 10.61
CA PHE A 11 4.02 9.11 9.24
C PHE A 11 3.19 8.36 8.19
N GLU A 12 3.08 7.03 8.31
CA GLU A 12 2.26 6.22 7.40
C GLU A 12 0.78 6.66 7.42
N LYS A 13 0.24 6.99 8.61
CA LYS A 13 -1.13 7.51 8.74
C LYS A 13 -1.32 8.87 8.06
N VAL A 14 -0.37 9.79 8.21
CA VAL A 14 -0.43 11.10 7.55
C VAL A 14 -0.46 10.93 6.04
N LEU A 15 0.38 10.05 5.48
CA LEU A 15 0.36 9.77 4.05
C LEU A 15 -0.98 9.17 3.58
N ILE A 16 -1.56 8.23 4.35
CA ILE A 16 -2.87 7.64 4.02
C ILE A 16 -3.97 8.70 4.05
N ILE A 17 -3.98 9.55 5.09
CA ILE A 17 -4.93 10.65 5.21
C ILE A 17 -4.78 11.62 4.04
N LEU A 18 -3.55 11.95 3.64
CA LEU A 18 -3.28 12.81 2.49
C LEU A 18 -3.84 12.20 1.19
N VAL A 19 -3.56 10.91 0.92
CA VAL A 19 -4.12 10.20 -0.24
C VAL A 19 -5.65 10.24 -0.23
N PHE A 20 -6.26 9.96 0.93
CA PHE A 20 -7.71 9.97 1.08
C PHE A 20 -8.31 11.36 0.83
N ILE A 21 -7.78 12.40 1.48
CA ILE A 21 -8.24 13.78 1.33
C ILE A 21 -8.12 14.23 -0.13
N THR A 22 -6.96 14.03 -0.76
CA THR A 22 -6.77 14.40 -2.17
C THR A 22 -7.74 13.66 -3.08
N THR A 23 -7.97 12.36 -2.85
CA THR A 23 -8.94 11.56 -3.62
C THR A 23 -10.36 12.09 -3.45
N CYS A 24 -10.76 12.42 -2.22
CA CYS A 24 -12.08 13.00 -1.94
C CYS A 24 -12.26 14.37 -2.58
N ILE A 25 -11.26 15.26 -2.50
CA ILE A 25 -11.33 16.61 -3.08
C ILE A 25 -11.41 16.53 -4.61
N VAL A 26 -10.49 15.80 -5.24
CA VAL A 26 -10.44 15.70 -6.71
C VAL A 26 -11.65 14.91 -7.24
N GLY A 27 -12.09 13.88 -6.52
CA GLY A 27 -13.28 13.11 -6.85
C GLY A 27 -14.57 13.91 -6.70
N PHE A 28 -14.69 14.72 -5.64
CA PHE A 28 -15.80 15.66 -5.47
C PHE A 28 -15.83 16.63 -6.64
N GLU A 29 -14.71 17.28 -6.96
CA GLU A 29 -14.62 18.24 -8.06
C GLU A 29 -14.98 17.61 -9.41
N ALA A 30 -14.50 16.38 -9.68
CA ALA A 30 -14.81 15.65 -10.90
C ALA A 30 -16.31 15.33 -11.00
N PHE A 31 -16.91 14.89 -9.90
CA PHE A 31 -18.32 14.58 -9.83
C PHE A 31 -19.19 15.83 -10.02
N THR A 32 -18.88 16.92 -9.31
CA THR A 32 -19.63 18.17 -9.40
C THR A 32 -19.49 18.81 -10.76
N GLN A 33 -18.28 18.93 -11.32
CA GLN A 33 -18.13 19.51 -12.67
C GLN A 33 -18.87 18.72 -13.75
N LYS A 34 -18.98 17.39 -13.60
CA LYS A 34 -19.68 16.53 -14.55
C LYS A 34 -21.21 16.58 -14.40
N HIS A 35 -21.72 16.61 -13.18
CA HIS A 35 -23.16 16.40 -12.90
C HIS A 35 -23.87 17.63 -12.35
N LEU A 36 -23.17 18.48 -11.58
CA LEU A 36 -23.73 19.63 -10.86
C LEU A 36 -22.74 20.82 -10.94
N PRO A 37 -22.55 21.44 -12.12
CA PRO A 37 -21.47 22.41 -12.34
C PRO A 37 -21.47 23.59 -11.37
N GLU A 38 -22.67 24.04 -10.97
CA GLU A 38 -22.89 25.13 -10.01
C GLU A 38 -22.34 24.81 -8.61
N ASN A 39 -22.26 23.54 -8.24
CA ASN A 39 -21.78 23.08 -6.92
C ASN A 39 -20.28 22.72 -6.93
N SER A 40 -19.57 22.95 -8.03
CA SER A 40 -18.14 22.67 -8.09
C SER A 40 -17.33 23.67 -7.27
N ILE A 41 -16.21 23.22 -6.69
CA ILE A 41 -15.31 24.08 -5.92
C ILE A 41 -14.76 25.16 -6.84
N LEU A 42 -14.42 24.82 -8.09
CA LEU A 42 -13.92 25.80 -9.04
C LEU A 42 -14.99 26.86 -9.40
N HIS A 43 -16.25 26.46 -9.58
CA HIS A 43 -17.34 27.42 -9.82
C HIS A 43 -17.58 28.33 -8.61
N PHE A 44 -17.57 27.77 -7.39
CA PHE A 44 -17.65 28.55 -6.17
C PHE A 44 -16.49 29.55 -6.07
N LEU A 45 -15.24 29.12 -6.29
CA LEU A 45 -14.08 30.03 -6.27
C LEU A 45 -14.23 31.16 -7.29
N HIS A 46 -14.69 30.84 -8.50
CA HIS A 46 -14.94 31.80 -9.57
C HIS A 46 -15.99 32.84 -9.15
N GLN A 47 -17.09 32.42 -8.51
CA GLN A 47 -18.14 33.32 -8.02
C GLN A 47 -17.62 34.35 -7.00
N TYR A 48 -16.65 33.97 -6.16
CA TYR A 48 -16.02 34.86 -5.17
C TYR A 48 -14.83 35.65 -5.74
N GLY A 49 -14.60 35.61 -7.06
CA GLY A 49 -13.53 36.34 -7.74
C GLY A 49 -12.15 35.67 -7.68
N TYR A 50 -12.03 34.48 -7.09
CA TYR A 50 -10.80 33.69 -7.13
C TYR A 50 -10.76 32.84 -8.42
N LEU A 51 -9.61 32.76 -9.10
CA LEU A 51 -9.47 32.01 -10.36
C LEU A 51 -10.49 32.42 -11.46
N SER A 52 -10.91 33.69 -11.48
CA SER A 52 -11.89 34.21 -12.45
C SER A 52 -11.51 34.02 -13.92
N ASN A 53 -10.21 33.94 -14.21
CA ASN A 53 -9.71 33.74 -15.58
C ASN A 53 -9.50 32.26 -15.93
N TYR A 54 -9.80 31.34 -15.01
CA TYR A 54 -9.50 29.93 -15.18
C TYR A 54 -10.69 29.16 -15.78
N PRO A 55 -10.50 28.38 -16.85
CA PRO A 55 -11.61 27.76 -17.55
C PRO A 55 -12.23 26.61 -16.75
N ILE A 56 -13.56 26.66 -16.56
CA ILE A 56 -14.37 25.60 -15.94
C ILE A 56 -14.81 24.62 -17.03
N ILE A 57 -13.92 23.72 -17.43
CA ILE A 57 -14.17 22.77 -18.51
C ILE A 57 -13.84 21.35 -18.01
N TYR A 58 -14.84 20.46 -18.05
CA TYR A 58 -14.67 19.04 -17.74
C TYR A 58 -14.23 18.24 -18.98
N GLU A 59 -12.98 18.46 -19.40
CA GLU A 59 -12.36 17.73 -20.51
C GLU A 59 -10.90 17.37 -20.21
N PRO A 60 -10.38 16.29 -20.82
CA PRO A 60 -8.96 15.94 -20.68
C PRO A 60 -8.08 17.10 -21.12
N SER A 61 -7.00 17.35 -20.38
CA SER A 61 -6.00 18.38 -20.71
C SER A 61 -6.52 19.83 -20.79
N LYS A 62 -7.73 20.11 -20.27
CA LYS A 62 -8.30 21.46 -20.14
C LYS A 62 -8.66 21.77 -18.69
N GLY A 63 -8.84 23.07 -18.40
CA GLY A 63 -9.21 23.53 -17.06
C GLY A 63 -8.29 22.97 -15.97
N ILE A 64 -8.87 22.66 -14.82
CA ILE A 64 -8.15 22.15 -13.65
C ILE A 64 -7.54 20.77 -13.92
N TRP A 65 -8.12 19.99 -14.82
CA TRP A 65 -7.66 18.66 -15.18
C TRP A 65 -6.29 18.68 -15.84
N HIS A 66 -5.94 19.75 -16.55
CA HIS A 66 -4.58 19.94 -17.05
C HIS A 66 -3.55 20.07 -15.91
N ALA A 67 -3.85 20.88 -14.89
CA ALA A 67 -2.99 21.03 -13.72
C ALA A 67 -2.90 19.72 -12.91
N VAL A 68 -4.03 19.01 -12.75
CA VAL A 68 -4.08 17.68 -12.10
C VAL A 68 -3.17 16.69 -12.83
N GLY A 69 -3.10 16.74 -14.17
CA GLY A 69 -2.17 15.94 -14.97
C GLY A 69 -0.71 16.22 -14.62
N TRP A 70 -0.29 17.48 -14.60
CA TRP A 70 1.07 17.89 -14.22
C TRP A 70 1.43 17.49 -12.79
N VAL A 71 0.52 17.68 -11.84
CA VAL A 71 0.73 17.25 -10.45
C VAL A 71 0.84 15.72 -10.37
N GLY A 72 -0.04 14.99 -11.08
CA GLY A 72 0.00 13.52 -11.17
C GLY A 72 1.33 13.01 -11.72
N SER A 73 1.78 13.51 -12.87
CA SER A 73 3.07 13.16 -13.46
C SER A 73 4.25 13.53 -12.56
N SER A 74 4.20 14.67 -11.89
CA SER A 74 5.25 15.09 -10.94
C SER A 74 5.32 14.14 -9.74
N VAL A 75 4.17 13.78 -9.16
CA VAL A 75 4.07 12.78 -8.10
C VAL A 75 4.66 11.44 -8.56
N MET A 76 4.39 11.05 -9.82
CA MET A 76 4.93 9.82 -10.37
C MET A 76 6.45 9.86 -10.54
N ILE A 77 7.01 10.96 -11.02
CA ILE A 77 8.47 11.13 -11.13
C ILE A 77 9.11 11.15 -9.74
N LEU A 78 8.53 11.89 -8.77
CA LEU A 78 9.02 11.95 -7.39
C LEU A 78 9.06 10.58 -6.72
N MET A 79 8.12 9.67 -7.06
CA MET A 79 8.14 8.31 -6.51
C MET A 79 9.42 7.53 -6.88
N MET A 80 10.07 7.87 -8.01
CA MET A 80 11.31 7.22 -8.47
C MET A 80 12.51 7.56 -7.57
N LEU A 81 12.44 8.63 -6.76
CA LEU A 81 13.51 9.00 -5.83
C LEU A 81 13.82 7.89 -4.82
N TYR A 82 12.85 7.03 -4.49
CA TYR A 82 13.10 5.83 -3.69
C TYR A 82 14.10 4.88 -4.37
N SER A 83 13.92 4.61 -5.66
CA SER A 83 14.81 3.75 -6.44
C SER A 83 16.23 4.34 -6.53
N VAL A 84 16.33 5.67 -6.65
CA VAL A 84 17.59 6.40 -6.63
C VAL A 84 18.27 6.28 -5.26
N LYS A 85 17.57 6.60 -4.16
CA LYS A 85 18.11 6.48 -2.80
C LYS A 85 18.57 5.05 -2.48
N LYS A 86 17.82 4.04 -2.92
CA LYS A 86 18.19 2.64 -2.70
C LYS A 86 19.53 2.28 -3.37
N ARG A 87 19.87 2.93 -4.48
CA ARG A 87 21.07 2.64 -5.28
C ARG A 87 22.27 3.53 -4.92
N PHE A 88 22.03 4.76 -4.48
CA PHE A 88 23.10 5.75 -4.22
C PHE A 88 23.19 6.10 -2.73
N SER A 89 24.35 5.81 -2.13
CA SER A 89 24.64 6.03 -0.70
C SER A 89 24.66 7.50 -0.27
N ILE A 90 24.77 8.44 -1.22
CA ILE A 90 24.80 9.89 -0.99
C ILE A 90 23.52 10.36 -0.26
N PHE A 91 22.39 9.67 -0.45
CA PHE A 91 21.12 10.01 0.18
C PHE A 91 20.89 9.34 1.53
N ASN A 92 21.89 8.66 2.12
CA ASN A 92 21.72 7.93 3.39
C ASN A 92 21.33 8.84 4.56
N SER A 93 21.71 10.12 4.54
CA SER A 93 21.36 11.12 5.56
C SER A 93 19.89 11.55 5.53
N LEU A 94 19.21 11.42 4.40
CA LEU A 94 17.82 11.87 4.22
C LEU A 94 16.84 10.82 4.74
N GLY A 95 16.72 10.63 6.04
CA GLY A 95 15.68 9.78 6.65
C GLY A 95 15.79 8.26 6.38
N SER A 96 15.02 7.47 7.13
CA SER A 96 15.11 6.01 7.09
C SER A 96 14.51 5.40 5.81
N LEU A 97 15.10 4.30 5.35
CA LEU A 97 14.64 3.57 4.15
C LEU A 97 13.16 3.17 4.23
N ARG A 98 12.67 2.86 5.45
CA ARG A 98 11.25 2.56 5.70
C ARG A 98 10.34 3.73 5.32
N HIS A 99 10.68 4.97 5.68
CA HIS A 99 9.86 6.14 5.34
C HIS A 99 9.85 6.39 3.83
N TRP A 100 10.96 6.18 3.15
CA TRP A 100 11.02 6.30 1.69
C TRP A 100 10.18 5.24 0.98
N LEU A 101 10.20 3.99 1.47
CA LEU A 101 9.33 2.95 0.93
C LEU A 101 7.85 3.30 1.15
N SER A 102 7.50 3.81 2.34
CA SER A 102 6.13 4.25 2.61
C SER A 102 5.72 5.42 1.70
N ALA A 103 6.61 6.41 1.49
CA ALA A 103 6.37 7.52 0.57
C ALA A 103 6.22 7.03 -0.88
N HIS A 104 7.08 6.11 -1.35
CA HIS A 104 7.00 5.52 -2.68
C HIS A 104 5.65 4.84 -2.92
N ILE A 105 5.17 4.03 -1.96
CA ILE A 105 3.87 3.36 -2.06
C ILE A 105 2.73 4.38 -2.09
N SER A 106 2.78 5.39 -1.20
CA SER A 106 1.74 6.42 -1.15
C SER A 106 1.70 7.28 -2.42
N LEU A 107 2.85 7.71 -2.94
CA LEU A 107 2.96 8.44 -4.20
C LEU A 107 2.58 7.55 -5.39
N GLY A 108 2.92 6.26 -5.35
CA GLY A 108 2.55 5.25 -6.34
C GLY A 108 1.06 4.92 -6.37
N ILE A 109 0.30 5.27 -5.32
CA ILE A 109 -1.16 5.22 -5.30
C ILE A 109 -1.75 6.58 -5.72
N MET A 110 -1.21 7.68 -5.18
CA MET A 110 -1.66 9.04 -5.47
C MET A 110 -1.52 9.40 -6.96
N GLY A 111 -0.37 9.11 -7.56
CA GLY A 111 -0.09 9.42 -8.96
C GLY A 111 -1.15 8.84 -9.90
N PRO A 112 -1.39 7.51 -9.90
CA PRO A 112 -2.45 6.90 -10.70
C PRO A 112 -3.85 7.45 -10.45
N ILE A 113 -4.20 7.80 -9.20
CA ILE A 113 -5.48 8.44 -8.89
C ILE A 113 -5.59 9.80 -9.61
N LEU A 114 -4.58 10.66 -9.45
CA LEU A 114 -4.56 11.98 -10.10
C LEU A 114 -4.57 11.86 -11.63
N VAL A 115 -3.77 10.95 -12.19
CA VAL A 115 -3.75 10.70 -13.64
C VAL A 115 -5.09 10.16 -14.14
N THR A 116 -5.80 9.33 -13.37
CA THR A 116 -7.15 8.87 -13.72
C THR A 116 -8.13 10.03 -13.80
N PHE A 117 -8.08 10.96 -12.86
CA PHE A 117 -8.92 12.15 -12.90
C PHE A 117 -8.53 13.13 -14.01
N HIS A 118 -7.24 13.26 -14.32
CA HIS A 118 -6.75 14.04 -15.45
C HIS A 118 -7.36 13.61 -16.79
N THR A 119 -7.62 12.31 -16.99
CA THR A 119 -8.27 11.83 -18.22
C THR A 119 -9.78 12.06 -18.24
N THR A 120 -10.39 12.57 -17.16
CA THR A 120 -11.85 12.71 -17.01
C THR A 120 -12.61 11.40 -17.27
N PHE A 121 -11.95 10.25 -17.05
CA PHE A 121 -12.44 8.90 -17.37
C PHE A 121 -12.69 8.63 -18.86
N LYS A 122 -12.03 9.38 -19.75
CA LYS A 122 -12.02 9.15 -21.20
C LYS A 122 -10.71 8.46 -21.58
N PHE A 123 -10.80 7.21 -22.03
CA PHE A 123 -9.65 6.39 -22.43
C PHE A 123 -9.71 6.11 -23.93
N GLY A 124 -8.63 6.37 -24.67
CA GLY A 124 -8.58 6.14 -26.11
C GLY A 124 -7.17 5.92 -26.65
N GLY A 125 -7.06 5.16 -27.74
CA GLY A 125 -5.80 4.88 -28.44
C GLY A 125 -4.71 4.25 -27.57
N ILE A 126 -3.44 4.53 -27.91
CA ILE A 126 -2.27 4.01 -27.19
C ILE A 126 -2.17 4.50 -25.73
N ILE A 127 -2.87 5.59 -25.40
CA ILE A 127 -2.91 6.17 -24.06
C ILE A 127 -3.66 5.22 -23.10
N ALA A 128 -4.69 4.52 -23.59
CA ALA A 128 -5.40 3.52 -22.79
C ALA A 128 -4.47 2.37 -22.36
N THR A 129 -3.53 1.96 -23.20
CA THR A 129 -2.53 0.94 -22.85
C THR A 129 -1.63 1.42 -21.71
N SER A 130 -1.11 2.65 -21.78
CA SER A 130 -0.31 3.23 -20.70
C SER A 130 -1.08 3.31 -19.39
N PHE A 131 -2.35 3.71 -19.45
CA PHE A 131 -3.24 3.76 -18.30
C PHE A 131 -3.38 2.39 -17.62
N TRP A 132 -3.67 1.33 -18.38
CA TRP A 132 -3.79 -0.01 -17.81
C TRP A 132 -2.46 -0.53 -17.27
N CYS A 133 -1.34 -0.27 -17.95
CA CYS A 133 0.00 -0.58 -17.41
C CYS A 133 0.23 0.12 -16.07
N MET A 134 -0.18 1.38 -15.91
CA MET A 134 -0.08 2.14 -14.67
C MET A 134 -0.92 1.50 -13.55
N ILE A 135 -2.19 1.21 -13.81
CA ILE A 135 -3.10 0.58 -12.82
C ILE A 135 -2.58 -0.79 -12.39
N ILE A 136 -2.14 -1.62 -13.34
CA ILE A 136 -1.57 -2.94 -13.05
C ILE A 136 -0.29 -2.78 -12.23
N THR A 137 0.62 -1.89 -12.62
CA THR A 137 1.86 -1.60 -11.87
C THR A 137 1.57 -1.20 -10.43
N MET A 138 0.58 -0.34 -10.20
CA MET A 138 0.13 0.09 -8.86
C MET A 138 -0.36 -1.09 -8.03
N ILE A 139 -1.26 -1.93 -8.59
CA ILE A 139 -1.79 -3.12 -7.90
C ILE A 139 -0.66 -4.09 -7.55
N PHE A 140 0.24 -4.38 -8.50
CA PHE A 140 1.40 -5.21 -8.25
C PHE A 140 2.32 -4.60 -7.18
N GLY A 141 2.48 -3.27 -7.13
CA GLY A 141 3.22 -2.58 -6.07
C GLY A 141 2.62 -2.83 -4.68
N ILE A 142 1.29 -2.76 -4.55
CA ILE A 142 0.57 -3.06 -3.30
C ILE A 142 0.77 -4.53 -2.90
N LEU A 143 0.67 -5.47 -3.87
CA LEU A 143 0.94 -6.89 -3.63
C LEU A 143 2.38 -7.13 -3.20
N GLY A 144 3.35 -6.44 -3.81
CA GLY A 144 4.75 -6.47 -3.41
C GLY A 144 4.95 -6.06 -1.95
N ARG A 145 4.29 -4.98 -1.52
CA ARG A 145 4.32 -4.56 -0.10
C ARG A 145 3.70 -5.61 0.81
N TYR A 146 2.57 -6.21 0.42
CA TYR A 146 1.95 -7.28 1.19
C TYR A 146 2.93 -8.44 1.40
N ILE A 147 3.57 -8.93 0.33
CA ILE A 147 4.56 -10.03 0.41
C ILE A 147 5.77 -9.60 1.24
N TYR A 148 6.27 -8.37 1.07
CA TYR A 148 7.42 -7.86 1.80
C TYR A 148 7.23 -7.87 3.33
N VAL A 149 6.01 -7.59 3.81
CA VAL A 149 5.68 -7.61 5.25
C VAL A 149 5.56 -9.04 5.81
N GLN A 150 5.47 -10.05 4.95
CA GLN A 150 5.48 -11.46 5.38
C GLN A 150 6.90 -11.97 5.68
N ILE A 151 7.95 -11.22 5.32
CA ILE A 151 9.31 -11.53 5.72
C ILE A 151 9.58 -10.89 7.09
N PRO A 152 9.85 -11.68 8.14
CA PRO A 152 10.08 -11.18 9.49
C PRO A 152 11.42 -10.44 9.53
N ARG A 153 11.41 -9.22 10.08
CA ARG A 153 12.58 -8.35 10.18
C ARG A 153 12.74 -7.80 11.59
N ASP A 154 13.97 -7.58 12.00
CA ASP A 154 14.31 -6.91 13.24
C ASP A 154 14.00 -5.40 13.19
N LEU A 155 14.39 -4.66 14.22
CA LEU A 155 14.19 -3.21 14.26
C LEU A 155 15.13 -2.43 13.32
N SER A 156 16.28 -3.01 12.99
CA SER A 156 17.25 -2.49 12.01
C SER A 156 16.74 -2.64 10.56
N GLY A 157 15.78 -3.53 10.34
CA GLY A 157 15.32 -3.93 9.01
C GLY A 157 16.07 -5.14 8.45
N THR A 158 16.96 -5.76 9.23
CA THR A 158 17.61 -7.03 8.91
C THR A 158 16.58 -8.15 8.97
N GLU A 159 16.68 -9.10 8.05
CA GLU A 159 15.82 -10.28 8.05
C GLU A 159 16.16 -11.18 9.24
N LEU A 160 15.13 -11.65 9.94
CA LEU A 160 15.30 -12.55 11.08
C LEU A 160 15.58 -13.97 10.57
N GLU A 161 16.58 -14.62 11.18
CA GLU A 161 16.83 -16.03 10.95
C GLU A 161 15.74 -16.89 11.60
N THR A 162 15.55 -18.12 11.09
CA THR A 162 14.50 -19.04 11.58
C THR A 162 14.65 -19.38 13.07
N ASN A 163 15.89 -19.50 13.55
CA ASN A 163 16.24 -19.70 14.96
C ASN A 163 15.84 -18.50 15.84
N GLU A 164 15.95 -17.26 15.35
CA GLU A 164 15.55 -16.04 16.05
C GLU A 164 14.04 -15.95 16.12
N ILE A 165 13.34 -16.31 15.04
CA ILE A 165 11.87 -16.36 15.03
C ILE A 165 11.37 -17.36 16.09
N ASP A 166 12.01 -18.51 16.20
CA ASP A 166 11.67 -19.54 17.20
C ASP A 166 11.89 -19.05 18.63
N LYS A 167 13.04 -18.43 18.92
CA LYS A 167 13.31 -17.80 20.23
C LYS A 167 12.27 -16.75 20.59
N ILE A 168 11.86 -15.92 19.63
CA ILE A 168 10.82 -14.90 19.86
C ILE A 168 9.46 -15.58 20.11
N ALA A 169 9.12 -16.62 19.35
CA ALA A 169 7.87 -17.37 19.52
C ALA A 169 7.79 -18.04 20.91
N GLU A 170 8.87 -18.67 21.37
CA GLU A 170 8.98 -19.26 22.72
C GLU A 170 8.80 -18.20 23.81
N SER A 171 9.45 -17.04 23.66
CA SER A 171 9.28 -15.94 24.63
C SER A 171 7.85 -15.42 24.72
N LEU A 172 7.08 -15.49 23.62
CA LEU A 172 5.67 -15.14 23.59
C LEU A 172 4.80 -16.22 24.24
N ASP A 173 5.20 -17.48 24.17
CA ASP A 173 4.53 -18.58 24.86
C ASP A 173 4.66 -18.50 26.37
N ILE A 174 5.85 -18.18 26.87
CA ILE A 174 6.08 -17.97 28.31
C ILE A 174 5.18 -16.83 28.82
N LYS A 175 5.08 -15.72 28.07
CA LYS A 175 4.20 -14.60 28.44
C LYS A 175 2.72 -14.97 28.34
N LEU A 176 2.33 -15.75 27.33
CA LEU A 176 0.95 -16.18 27.18
C LEU A 176 0.54 -17.16 28.28
N SER A 177 1.41 -18.08 28.68
CA SER A 177 1.14 -19.06 29.74
C SER A 177 0.99 -18.40 31.12
N GLU A 178 1.71 -17.31 31.37
CA GLU A 178 1.54 -16.46 32.57
C GLU A 178 0.10 -15.94 32.70
N TYR A 179 -0.51 -15.52 31.58
CA TYR A 179 -1.88 -15.01 31.54
C TYR A 179 -2.95 -16.10 31.37
N LEU A 180 -2.61 -17.24 30.77
CA LEU A 180 -3.55 -18.22 30.24
C LEU A 180 -3.28 -19.65 30.73
N LYS A 181 -3.08 -19.84 32.05
CA LYS A 181 -2.82 -21.16 32.67
C LYS A 181 -3.77 -22.29 32.21
N ASN A 182 -5.03 -21.97 31.87
CA ASN A 182 -6.08 -22.95 31.52
C ASN A 182 -6.67 -22.77 30.10
N VAL A 183 -6.03 -22.04 29.18
CA VAL A 183 -6.52 -21.92 27.79
C VAL A 183 -5.68 -22.80 26.87
N ASN A 184 -6.31 -23.81 26.27
CA ASN A 184 -5.69 -24.59 25.20
C ASN A 184 -5.57 -23.75 23.92
N ILE A 185 -4.43 -23.06 23.78
CA ILE A 185 -4.04 -22.30 22.58
C ILE A 185 -3.39 -23.18 21.51
N THR A 186 -3.13 -24.46 21.82
CA THR A 186 -2.38 -25.40 20.99
C THR A 186 -3.08 -25.67 19.65
N ASN A 187 -4.42 -25.75 19.65
CA ASN A 187 -5.21 -25.95 18.42
C ASN A 187 -5.08 -24.77 17.44
N LEU A 188 -4.98 -23.53 17.93
CA LEU A 188 -4.76 -22.36 17.07
C LEU A 188 -3.44 -22.48 16.32
N PHE A 189 -2.37 -22.83 17.03
CA PHE A 189 -1.03 -22.86 16.45
C PHE A 189 -0.78 -24.10 15.59
N LYS A 190 -1.33 -25.26 15.96
CA LYS A 190 -1.25 -26.49 15.16
C LYS A 190 -1.82 -26.28 13.75
N GLU A 191 -2.97 -25.61 13.63
CA GLU A 191 -3.58 -25.31 12.33
C GLU A 191 -2.85 -24.21 11.54
N ILE A 192 -2.09 -23.33 12.20
CA ILE A 192 -1.23 -22.35 11.52
C ILE A 192 0.00 -23.05 10.96
N SER A 193 0.58 -24.00 11.68
CA SER A 193 1.76 -24.78 11.27
C SER A 193 1.51 -25.67 10.04
N ILE A 194 0.33 -26.29 9.92
CA ILE A 194 -0.02 -27.19 8.78
C ILE A 194 -0.07 -26.43 7.43
N ALA A 195 -0.20 -25.10 7.44
CA ALA A 195 -0.29 -24.32 6.20
C ALA A 195 1.03 -24.26 5.39
N ASP A 196 2.19 -24.55 5.99
CA ASP A 196 3.51 -24.44 5.34
C ASP A 196 3.69 -25.43 4.18
N GLU A 197 3.53 -26.73 4.44
CA GLU A 197 3.84 -27.78 3.44
C GLU A 197 2.99 -27.64 2.17
N LYS A 198 1.72 -27.26 2.34
CA LYS A 198 0.81 -27.04 1.22
C LYS A 198 1.18 -25.82 0.39
N ALA A 199 1.83 -24.80 0.97
CA ALA A 199 2.19 -23.58 0.26
C ALA A 199 3.38 -23.77 -0.68
N LYS A 200 4.33 -24.63 -0.29
CA LYS A 200 5.57 -24.89 -1.06
C LYS A 200 5.31 -25.59 -2.39
N SER A 201 4.32 -26.48 -2.44
CA SER A 201 3.95 -27.25 -3.64
C SER A 201 3.05 -26.50 -4.62
N LEU A 202 2.49 -25.35 -4.24
CA LEU A 202 1.62 -24.56 -5.11
C LEU A 202 2.44 -23.71 -6.09
N ASN A 203 1.85 -23.43 -7.26
CA ASN A 203 2.36 -22.44 -8.20
C ASN A 203 2.33 -21.02 -7.58
N VAL A 204 3.04 -20.06 -8.19
CA VAL A 204 3.23 -18.69 -7.67
C VAL A 204 1.89 -18.00 -7.36
N ILE A 205 0.94 -18.07 -8.30
CA ILE A 205 -0.36 -17.39 -8.18
C ILE A 205 -1.21 -18.03 -7.08
N SER A 206 -1.36 -19.35 -7.10
CA SER A 206 -2.11 -20.10 -6.10
C SER A 206 -1.48 -19.97 -4.71
N ALA A 207 -0.16 -19.90 -4.61
CA ALA A 207 0.55 -19.65 -3.35
C ALA A 207 0.20 -18.27 -2.78
N LEU A 208 0.16 -17.22 -3.61
CA LEU A 208 -0.25 -15.88 -3.18
C LEU A 208 -1.70 -15.88 -2.67
N PHE A 209 -2.64 -16.45 -3.42
CA PHE A 209 -4.04 -16.52 -2.98
C PHE A 209 -4.22 -17.39 -1.74
N PHE A 210 -3.46 -18.48 -1.61
CA PHE A 210 -3.46 -19.32 -0.43
C PHE A 210 -2.94 -18.58 0.81
N MET A 211 -1.87 -17.78 0.67
CA MET A 211 -1.36 -16.91 1.72
C MET A 211 -2.43 -15.90 2.18
N ILE A 212 -3.06 -15.19 1.24
CA ILE A 212 -4.11 -14.19 1.53
C ILE A 212 -5.30 -14.86 2.23
N LYS A 213 -5.76 -16.02 1.73
CA LYS A 213 -6.87 -16.77 2.33
C LYS A 213 -6.53 -17.24 3.74
N THR A 214 -5.29 -17.69 3.97
CA THR A 214 -4.81 -18.09 5.29
C THR A 214 -4.77 -16.91 6.25
N ASP A 215 -4.38 -15.73 5.76
CA ASP A 215 -4.42 -14.49 6.53
C ASP A 215 -5.83 -14.14 6.97
N ILE A 216 -6.78 -14.11 6.05
CA ILE A 216 -8.19 -13.82 6.35
C ILE A 216 -8.75 -14.82 7.38
N LYS A 217 -8.47 -16.11 7.22
CA LYS A 217 -8.88 -17.15 8.18
C LYS A 217 -8.28 -16.94 9.57
N ASN A 218 -6.99 -16.59 9.64
CA ASN A 218 -6.31 -16.33 10.91
C ASN A 218 -6.86 -15.09 11.62
N LEU A 219 -7.23 -14.04 10.88
CA LEU A 219 -7.94 -12.89 11.44
C LEU A 219 -9.26 -13.32 12.10
N TYR A 220 -10.05 -14.17 11.43
CA TYR A 220 -11.29 -14.69 11.97
C TYR A 220 -11.07 -15.57 13.22
N ARG A 221 -10.06 -16.45 13.21
CA ARG A 221 -9.69 -17.29 14.37
C ARG A 221 -9.32 -16.45 15.60
N ILE A 222 -8.50 -15.42 15.41
CA ILE A 222 -8.10 -14.51 16.50
C ILE A 222 -9.32 -13.74 17.02
N PHE A 223 -10.22 -13.31 16.14
CA PHE A 223 -11.47 -12.65 16.53
C PHE A 223 -12.37 -13.58 17.35
N HIS A 224 -12.53 -14.83 16.91
CA HIS A 224 -13.28 -15.86 17.62
C HIS A 224 -12.69 -16.14 19.02
N LEU A 225 -11.37 -16.31 19.11
CA LEU A 225 -10.68 -16.50 20.39
C LEU A 225 -10.82 -15.28 21.30
N LYS A 226 -10.77 -14.06 20.76
CA LYS A 226 -11.04 -12.84 21.53
C LYS A 226 -12.45 -12.87 22.15
N ASN A 227 -13.45 -13.36 21.42
CA ASN A 227 -14.81 -13.48 21.93
C ASN A 227 -14.92 -14.56 23.01
N ILE A 228 -14.26 -15.71 22.85
CA ILE A 228 -14.20 -16.77 23.88
C ILE A 228 -13.51 -16.25 25.15
N ILE A 229 -12.36 -15.57 25.01
CA ILE A 229 -11.64 -15.01 26.16
C ILE A 229 -12.52 -14.00 26.89
N ARG A 230 -13.30 -13.19 26.15
CA ARG A 230 -14.26 -12.24 26.73
C ARG A 230 -15.40 -12.93 27.48
N SER A 231 -15.95 -14.01 26.95
CA SER A 231 -17.15 -14.65 27.51
C SER A 231 -16.84 -15.62 28.66
N ARG A 232 -15.68 -16.28 28.62
CA ARG A 232 -15.31 -17.33 29.59
C ARG A 232 -14.39 -16.86 30.71
N TYR A 233 -13.70 -15.72 30.56
CA TYR A 233 -12.73 -15.26 31.56
C TYR A 233 -13.07 -13.83 32.02
N HIS A 234 -13.26 -13.65 33.32
CA HIS A 234 -13.50 -12.35 33.97
C HIS A 234 -12.20 -11.52 34.09
N LEU A 235 -11.53 -11.29 32.96
CA LEU A 235 -10.29 -10.54 32.91
C LEU A 235 -10.55 -9.04 32.77
N SER A 236 -9.69 -8.24 33.40
CA SER A 236 -9.70 -6.79 33.20
C SER A 236 -9.49 -6.44 31.72
N GLY A 237 -10.11 -5.34 31.27
CA GLY A 237 -10.06 -4.93 29.86
C GLY A 237 -8.63 -4.68 29.35
N LYS A 238 -7.69 -4.32 30.23
CA LYS A 238 -6.26 -4.12 29.92
C LYS A 238 -5.56 -5.45 29.65
N VAL A 239 -5.73 -6.43 30.55
CA VAL A 239 -5.14 -7.78 30.41
C VAL A 239 -5.66 -8.47 29.15
N ARG A 240 -6.97 -8.37 28.87
CA ARG A 240 -7.54 -8.92 27.62
C ARG A 240 -6.91 -8.32 26.36
N ARG A 241 -6.65 -7.01 26.34
CA ARG A 241 -6.00 -6.35 25.19
C ARG A 241 -4.56 -6.84 25.01
N GLU A 242 -3.85 -7.06 26.11
CA GLU A 242 -2.49 -7.57 26.13
C GLU A 242 -2.40 -9.01 25.61
N ILE A 243 -3.26 -9.91 26.09
CA ILE A 243 -3.38 -11.28 25.59
C ILE A 243 -3.65 -11.30 24.08
N VAL A 244 -4.63 -10.51 23.61
CA VAL A 244 -4.96 -10.44 22.18
C VAL A 244 -3.79 -9.90 21.36
N LEU A 245 -3.03 -8.95 21.89
CA LEU A 245 -1.82 -8.44 21.24
C LEU A 245 -0.72 -9.52 21.14
N LEU A 246 -0.50 -10.29 22.21
CA LEU A 246 0.47 -11.38 22.22
C LEU A 246 0.07 -12.50 21.25
N LEU A 247 -1.20 -12.92 21.26
CA LEU A 247 -1.74 -13.91 20.32
C LEU A 247 -1.57 -13.45 18.86
N LYS A 248 -1.91 -12.18 18.56
CA LYS A 248 -1.71 -11.62 17.21
C LYS A 248 -0.25 -11.64 16.79
N LYS A 249 0.67 -11.26 17.68
CA LYS A 249 2.11 -11.25 17.40
C LYS A 249 2.63 -12.67 17.13
N LYS A 250 2.29 -13.63 17.99
CA LYS A 250 2.74 -15.02 17.84
C LYS A 250 2.17 -15.65 16.56
N ALA A 251 0.87 -15.47 16.29
CA ALA A 251 0.25 -15.99 15.08
C ALA A 251 0.86 -15.38 13.80
N ALA A 252 1.19 -14.08 13.82
CA ALA A 252 1.88 -13.43 12.71
C ALA A 252 3.30 -13.99 12.51
N LEU A 253 4.09 -14.19 13.58
CA LEU A 253 5.45 -14.71 13.48
C LEU A 253 5.49 -16.15 12.94
N ILE A 254 4.65 -17.05 13.47
CA ILE A 254 4.58 -18.44 12.98
C ILE A 254 4.18 -18.45 11.51
N ARG A 255 3.22 -17.62 11.11
CA ARG A 255 2.86 -17.48 9.71
C ARG A 255 4.02 -16.99 8.86
N GLN A 256 4.71 -15.93 9.28
CA GLN A 256 5.86 -15.36 8.56
C GLN A 256 6.97 -16.41 8.40
N LYS A 257 7.23 -17.21 9.44
CA LYS A 257 8.14 -18.38 9.36
C LYS A 257 7.68 -19.38 8.30
N ASN A 258 6.41 -19.78 8.35
CA ASN A 258 5.85 -20.79 7.44
C ASN A 258 5.90 -20.33 5.98
N PHE A 259 5.58 -19.07 5.71
CA PHE A 259 5.60 -18.54 4.33
C PHE A 259 6.93 -17.90 3.93
N LEU A 260 8.02 -18.09 4.68
CA LEU A 260 9.28 -17.40 4.43
C LEU A 260 9.83 -17.72 3.03
N ALA A 261 9.99 -19.01 2.72
CA ALA A 261 10.47 -19.48 1.42
C ALA A 261 9.54 -19.07 0.28
N THR A 262 8.22 -19.18 0.49
CA THR A 262 7.20 -18.74 -0.48
C THR A 262 7.28 -17.23 -0.73
N SER A 263 7.47 -16.43 0.32
CA SER A 263 7.57 -14.96 0.23
C SER A 263 8.80 -14.54 -0.57
N HIS A 264 9.95 -15.18 -0.36
CA HIS A 264 11.15 -14.97 -1.17
C HIS A 264 10.92 -15.29 -2.65
N ARG A 265 10.32 -16.45 -2.95
CA ARG A 265 9.97 -16.83 -4.31
C ARG A 265 9.01 -15.82 -4.95
N LEU A 266 7.97 -15.40 -4.24
CA LEU A 266 7.00 -14.41 -4.72
C LEU A 266 7.64 -13.05 -4.98
N LEU A 267 8.55 -12.58 -4.10
CA LEU A 267 9.27 -11.34 -4.31
C LEU A 267 10.16 -11.39 -5.55
N HIS A 268 10.80 -12.52 -5.84
CA HIS A 268 11.58 -12.67 -7.05
C HIS A 268 10.72 -12.42 -8.30
N TYR A 269 9.60 -13.12 -8.44
CA TYR A 269 8.67 -12.92 -9.57
C TYR A 269 8.03 -11.52 -9.58
N TRP A 270 7.77 -10.94 -8.40
CA TRP A 270 7.26 -9.59 -8.30
C TRP A 270 8.20 -8.58 -8.97
N HIS A 271 9.52 -8.66 -8.72
CA HIS A 271 10.49 -7.76 -9.36
C HIS A 271 10.49 -7.93 -10.89
N VAL A 272 10.39 -9.18 -11.37
CA VAL A 272 10.37 -9.51 -12.81
C VAL A 272 9.18 -8.89 -13.53
N LEU A 273 8.03 -8.74 -12.87
CA LEU A 273 6.83 -8.15 -13.48
C LEU A 273 6.72 -6.64 -13.22
N HIS A 274 6.90 -6.21 -11.97
CA HIS A 274 6.65 -4.83 -11.56
C HIS A 274 7.62 -3.84 -12.22
N VAL A 275 8.90 -4.17 -12.31
CA VAL A 275 9.91 -3.24 -12.85
C VAL A 275 9.74 -3.01 -14.36
N PRO A 276 9.59 -4.04 -15.21
CA PRO A 276 9.36 -3.80 -16.65
C PRO A 276 8.05 -3.05 -16.94
N LEU A 277 6.97 -3.37 -16.23
CA LEU A 277 5.71 -2.63 -16.38
C LEU A 277 5.85 -1.16 -16.03
N ALA A 278 6.58 -0.85 -14.95
CA ALA A 278 6.91 0.52 -14.58
C ALA A 278 7.72 1.23 -15.68
N ILE A 279 8.73 0.56 -16.25
CA ILE A 279 9.55 1.11 -17.35
C ILE A 279 8.67 1.45 -18.56
N VAL A 280 7.84 0.50 -19.02
CA VAL A 280 6.94 0.72 -20.17
C VAL A 280 5.98 1.89 -19.89
N MET A 281 5.39 1.93 -18.71
CA MET A 281 4.51 3.01 -18.29
C MET A 281 5.21 4.38 -18.36
N PHE A 282 6.42 4.50 -17.81
CA PHE A 282 7.18 5.76 -17.84
C PHE A 282 7.61 6.14 -19.26
N LEU A 283 8.03 5.18 -20.08
CA LEU A 283 8.36 5.43 -21.48
C LEU A 283 7.17 6.03 -22.25
N ILE A 284 5.99 5.43 -22.09
CA ILE A 284 4.78 5.96 -22.75
C ILE A 284 4.37 7.31 -22.14
N MET A 285 4.53 7.51 -20.83
CA MET A 285 4.26 8.81 -20.19
C MET A 285 5.13 9.92 -20.78
N PHE A 286 6.44 9.69 -20.92
CA PHE A 286 7.34 10.68 -21.54
C PHE A 286 6.98 10.93 -23.00
N LEU A 287 6.70 9.87 -23.77
CA LEU A 287 6.24 10.00 -25.15
C LEU A 287 4.94 10.82 -25.22
N HIS A 288 3.98 10.57 -24.34
CA HIS A 288 2.71 11.30 -24.28
C HIS A 288 2.94 12.80 -24.03
N ILE A 289 3.83 13.15 -23.10
CA ILE A 289 4.17 14.55 -22.81
C ILE A 289 4.87 15.20 -24.02
N ILE A 290 5.81 14.50 -24.68
CA ILE A 290 6.50 15.01 -25.87
C ILE A 290 5.52 15.24 -27.01
N VAL A 291 4.65 14.27 -27.33
CA VAL A 291 3.62 14.39 -28.37
C VAL A 291 2.67 15.55 -28.05
N TYR A 292 2.29 15.72 -26.79
CA TYR A 292 1.49 16.87 -26.35
C TYR A 292 2.19 18.20 -26.65
N PHE A 293 3.50 18.33 -26.43
CA PHE A 293 4.21 19.57 -26.75
C PHE A 293 4.44 19.78 -28.26
N LEU A 294 4.64 18.71 -29.02
CA LEU A 294 4.86 18.80 -30.46
C LEU A 294 3.58 19.14 -31.24
N PHE A 295 2.44 18.59 -30.83
CA PHE A 295 1.16 18.71 -31.56
C PHE A 295 0.08 19.48 -30.80
N GLY A 296 0.26 19.75 -29.51
CA GLY A 296 -0.70 20.51 -28.69
C GLY A 296 -0.49 22.02 -28.75
N THR A 297 0.72 22.50 -29.08
CA THR A 297 1.00 23.92 -29.30
C THR A 297 0.45 24.42 -30.64
N THR A 298 0.27 23.54 -31.62
CA THR A 298 -0.29 23.86 -32.95
C THR A 298 -1.80 24.15 -32.98
N HIS A 299 -2.52 23.97 -31.86
CA HIS A 299 -3.96 24.28 -31.75
C HIS A 299 -4.28 25.37 -30.72
N ARG A 300 -3.28 26.16 -30.29
CA ARG A 300 -3.45 27.32 -29.40
C ARG A 300 -3.25 28.67 -30.11
N THR A 301 -3.60 28.74 -31.40
CA THR A 301 -3.75 29.98 -32.16
C THR A 301 -5.21 30.22 -32.48
#